data_AF-A0A7W1VXP0-F1
#
_entry.id   AF-A0A7W1VXP0-F1
#
_cell.length_a   1.000
_cell.length_b   1.000
_cell.length_c   1.000
_cell.angle_alpha   90.00
_cell.angle_beta   90.00
_cell.angle_gamma   90.00
#
_symmetry.space_group_name_H-M   'P 1'
#
loop_
_entity.id
_entity.type
_entity.pdbx_description
1 polymer ?
#
loop_
_entity_poly.entity_id
_entity_poly.type
_entity_poly.pdbx_seq_one_letter_code
_entity_poly.pdbx_strand_id
1 'polypeptide(L)'
;HRVSQGATVMITLPDINKTVASKVSVKGASIDPNSRSFYIEAKIPNTPDFRPNQIAMVRIQDYTAPNAIAIPINTVQNDTKGKYVLVASKEKDQLVARKKAVQIGQSYGDSIEIKSGLQAGDVLITDGVQGLYDGQPVITAAQ
;
A
#
# COMPACT_ATOMS: atom_id res chain seq x y z
N HIS A 1 10.21 6.89 -13.65
CA HIS A 1 9.07 5.97 -13.88
C HIS A 1 9.55 4.54 -13.67
N ARG A 2 8.88 3.74 -12.82
CA ARG A 2 9.43 2.50 -12.21
C ARG A 2 8.81 1.20 -12.74
N VAL A 3 8.37 1.16 -13.99
CA VAL A 3 7.92 -0.10 -14.62
C VAL A 3 9.15 -0.85 -15.13
N SER A 4 9.57 -1.88 -14.39
CA SER A 4 10.70 -2.74 -14.75
C SER A 4 10.25 -3.89 -15.67
N GLN A 5 11.11 -4.29 -16.61
CA GLN A 5 10.90 -5.51 -17.39
C GLN A 5 10.69 -6.70 -16.45
N GLY A 6 9.63 -7.48 -16.67
CA GLY A 6 9.27 -8.62 -15.81
C GLY A 6 8.36 -8.30 -14.62
N ALA A 7 7.90 -7.05 -14.46
CA ALA A 7 6.86 -6.70 -13.49
C ALA A 7 5.59 -7.54 -13.73
N THR A 8 4.94 -7.97 -12.64
CA THR A 8 3.65 -8.68 -12.71
C THR A 8 2.55 -7.71 -13.06
N VAL A 9 1.72 -8.08 -14.03
CA VAL A 9 0.50 -7.35 -14.40
C VAL A 9 -0.71 -8.22 -14.20
N MET A 10 -1.74 -7.63 -13.63
CA MET A 10 -3.07 -8.21 -13.52
C MET A 10 -3.94 -7.57 -14.59
N ILE A 11 -4.43 -8.39 -15.52
CA ILE A 11 -5.25 -7.97 -16.65
C ILE A 11 -6.66 -8.47 -16.38
N THR A 12 -7.60 -7.55 -16.21
CA THR A 12 -9.02 -7.86 -15.95
C THR A 12 -9.84 -7.50 -17.17
N LEU A 13 -10.61 -8.46 -17.68
CA LEU A 13 -11.59 -8.26 -18.75
C LEU A 13 -12.99 -8.29 -18.11
N PRO A 14 -13.60 -7.12 -17.91
CA PRO A 14 -14.87 -7.02 -17.17
C PRO A 14 -16.06 -7.61 -17.94
N ASP A 15 -15.98 -7.67 -19.28
CA ASP A 15 -17.02 -8.22 -20.15
C ASP A 15 -17.20 -9.73 -20.02
N ILE A 16 -16.11 -10.45 -19.72
CA ILE A 16 -16.10 -11.90 -19.51
C ILE A 16 -15.83 -12.29 -18.05
N ASN A 17 -15.74 -11.31 -17.13
CA ASN A 17 -15.40 -11.49 -15.72
C ASN A 17 -14.15 -12.37 -15.50
N LYS A 18 -13.11 -12.18 -16.32
CA LYS A 18 -11.84 -12.93 -16.20
C LYS A 18 -10.68 -12.03 -15.81
N THR A 19 -9.83 -12.55 -14.93
CA THR A 19 -8.58 -11.92 -14.53
C THR A 19 -7.41 -12.85 -14.80
N VAL A 20 -6.36 -12.31 -15.43
CA VAL A 20 -5.16 -13.06 -15.80
C VAL A 20 -3.93 -12.35 -15.27
N ALA A 21 -3.05 -13.10 -14.61
CA ALA A 21 -1.72 -12.65 -14.28
C ALA A 21 -0.77 -12.87 -15.47
N SER A 22 -0.02 -11.84 -15.85
CA SER A 22 1.03 -11.91 -16.87
C SER A 22 2.26 -11.12 -16.43
N LYS A 23 3.34 -11.21 -17.20
CA LYS A 23 4.57 -10.41 -16.98
C LYS A 23 4.72 -9.39 -18.10
N VAL A 24 5.11 -8.18 -17.74
CA VAL A 24 5.42 -7.13 -18.72
C VAL A 24 6.65 -7.54 -19.53
N SER A 25 6.50 -7.55 -20.85
CA SER A 25 7.58 -7.51 -21.82
C SER A 25 7.68 -6.09 -22.37
N VAL A 26 8.83 -5.45 -22.15
CA VAL A 26 9.09 -4.14 -22.73
C VAL A 26 9.69 -4.38 -24.11
N LYS A 27 8.96 -4.06 -25.18
CA LYS A 27 9.54 -4.00 -26.53
C LYS A 27 9.96 -2.56 -26.82
N GLY A 28 11.27 -2.32 -26.80
CA GLY A 28 11.94 -1.26 -27.56
C GLY A 28 11.68 0.18 -27.10
N ALA A 29 12.66 0.73 -26.37
CA ALA A 29 13.29 2.06 -26.40
C ALA A 29 12.74 3.24 -27.26
N SER A 30 11.47 3.30 -27.64
CA SER A 30 10.87 4.45 -28.31
C SER A 30 9.96 5.16 -27.32
N ILE A 31 10.57 6.04 -26.52
CA ILE A 31 9.82 7.07 -25.81
C ILE A 31 9.27 7.97 -26.91
N ASP A 32 7.95 8.03 -27.04
CA ASP A 32 7.33 9.04 -27.91
C ASP A 32 7.68 10.41 -27.31
N PRO A 33 8.53 11.23 -27.99
CA PRO A 33 9.03 12.47 -27.43
C PRO A 33 7.93 13.52 -27.22
N ASN A 34 6.79 13.37 -27.89
CA ASN A 34 5.66 14.29 -27.74
C ASN A 34 4.79 13.95 -26.52
N SER A 35 4.60 12.66 -26.22
CA SER A 35 3.71 12.19 -25.15
C SER A 35 4.42 11.72 -23.88
N ARG A 36 5.76 11.63 -23.88
CA ARG A 36 6.59 11.04 -22.80
C ARG A 36 6.11 9.64 -22.37
N SER A 37 5.38 8.96 -23.25
CA SER A 37 4.84 7.63 -23.00
C SER A 37 5.74 6.58 -23.63
N PHE A 38 5.76 5.39 -23.04
CA PHE A 38 6.42 4.21 -23.60
C PHE A 38 5.39 3.08 -23.70
N TYR A 39 5.51 2.29 -24.75
CA TYR A 39 4.64 1.14 -24.95
C TYR A 39 5.16 -0.06 -24.16
N ILE A 40 4.24 -0.78 -23.51
CA ILE A 40 4.50 -2.06 -22.86
C ILE A 40 3.60 -3.12 -23.47
N GLU A 41 4.12 -4.35 -23.58
CA GLU A 41 3.35 -5.51 -24.02
C GLU A 41 3.28 -6.53 -22.90
N ALA A 42 2.18 -7.27 -22.78
CA ALA A 42 2.05 -8.39 -21.86
C ALA A 42 1.40 -9.56 -22.59
N LYS A 43 1.99 -10.75 -22.48
CA LYS A 43 1.45 -11.94 -23.14
C LYS A 43 0.30 -12.52 -22.33
N ILE A 44 -0.88 -12.62 -22.93
CA ILE A 44 -2.03 -13.28 -22.32
C ILE A 44 -2.21 -14.70 -22.91
N PRO A 45 -2.79 -15.65 -22.16
CA PRO A 45 -3.13 -16.96 -22.68
C PRO A 45 -4.03 -16.86 -23.90
N ASN A 46 -3.71 -17.60 -24.95
CA ASN A 46 -4.57 -17.70 -26.13
C ASN A 46 -5.74 -18.63 -25.82
N THR A 47 -6.85 -18.06 -25.33
CA THR A 47 -8.08 -18.80 -25.05
C THR A 47 -9.25 -18.20 -25.84
N PRO A 48 -10.26 -18.99 -26.24
CA PRO A 48 -11.34 -18.55 -27.14
C PRO A 48 -12.16 -17.36 -26.62
N ASP A 49 -12.11 -17.11 -25.32
CA ASP A 49 -12.87 -16.06 -24.65
C ASP A 49 -12.25 -14.66 -24.85
N PHE A 50 -10.98 -14.60 -25.29
CA PHE A 50 -10.26 -13.35 -25.52
C PHE A 50 -10.39 -12.96 -26.99
N ARG A 51 -10.99 -11.81 -27.25
CA ARG A 51 -11.28 -11.30 -28.58
C ARG A 51 -10.62 -9.94 -28.81
N PRO A 52 -10.24 -9.62 -30.05
CA PRO A 52 -9.81 -8.27 -30.40
C PRO A 52 -10.87 -7.23 -30.00
N ASN A 53 -10.43 -6.01 -29.76
CA ASN A 53 -11.25 -4.84 -29.38
C ASN A 53 -11.97 -4.94 -28.01
N GLN A 54 -11.58 -5.89 -27.15
CA GLN A 54 -12.03 -5.89 -25.75
C GLN A 54 -11.36 -4.80 -24.93
N ILE A 55 -12.11 -4.21 -24.02
CA ILE A 55 -11.57 -3.30 -23.00
C ILE A 55 -10.98 -4.16 -21.89
N ALA A 56 -9.71 -3.91 -21.54
CA ALA A 56 -9.05 -4.56 -20.42
C ALA A 56 -8.59 -3.50 -19.41
N MET A 57 -8.78 -3.80 -18.12
CA MET A 57 -8.22 -3.03 -17.03
C MET A 57 -6.92 -3.67 -16.57
N VAL A 58 -5.81 -2.94 -16.70
CA VAL A 58 -4.47 -3.43 -16.35
C VAL A 58 -4.00 -2.79 -15.06
N ARG A 59 -3.61 -3.63 -14.09
CA ARG A 59 -2.95 -3.20 -12.85
C ARG A 59 -1.51 -3.71 -12.87
N ILE A 60 -0.55 -2.81 -12.83
CA ILE A 60 0.88 -3.14 -12.83
C ILE A 60 1.36 -3.12 -11.38
N GLN A 61 1.97 -4.22 -10.95
CA GLN A 61 2.63 -4.30 -9.65
C GLN A 61 4.04 -3.72 -9.77
N ASP A 62 4.18 -2.43 -9.49
CA ASP A 62 5.43 -1.66 -9.62
C ASP A 62 6.20 -1.51 -8.28
N TYR A 63 5.60 -1.93 -7.17
CA TYR A 63 6.22 -1.95 -5.85
C TYR A 63 5.68 -3.09 -4.98
N THR A 64 6.59 -3.76 -4.28
CA THR A 64 6.25 -4.81 -3.30
C THR A 64 7.14 -4.69 -2.07
N ALA A 65 6.54 -4.68 -0.89
CA ALA A 65 7.24 -4.71 0.39
C ALA A 65 6.65 -5.84 1.25
N PRO A 66 7.14 -7.09 1.10
CA PRO A 66 6.50 -8.28 1.69
C PRO A 66 6.47 -8.30 3.23
N ASN A 67 7.32 -7.51 3.88
CA ASN A 67 7.40 -7.39 5.35
C ASN A 67 7.09 -5.97 5.84
N ALA A 68 6.34 -5.19 5.06
CA ALA A 68 5.93 -3.86 5.48
C ALA A 68 4.84 -3.91 6.55
N ILE A 69 4.95 -3.04 7.55
CA ILE A 69 3.84 -2.76 8.47
C ILE A 69 2.92 -1.77 7.76
N ALA A 70 1.66 -2.15 7.55
CA ALA A 70 0.62 -1.28 7.02
C ALA A 70 -0.36 -0.93 8.14
N ILE A 71 -0.72 0.35 8.24
CA ILE A 71 -1.69 0.85 9.23
C ILE A 71 -2.76 1.70 8.54
N PRO A 72 -3.95 1.87 9.15
CA PRO A 72 -4.97 2.75 8.58
C PRO A 72 -4.49 4.20 8.54
N ILE A 73 -4.81 4.93 7.46
CA ILE A 73 -4.28 6.28 7.26
C ILE A 73 -4.74 7.28 8.33
N ASN A 74 -5.93 7.07 8.90
CA ASN A 74 -6.53 7.91 9.93
C ASN A 74 -5.84 7.82 11.31
N THR A 75 -4.97 6.82 11.53
CA THR A 75 -4.21 6.68 12.79
C THR A 75 -2.92 7.49 12.79
N VAL A 76 -2.46 7.96 11.61
CA VAL A 76 -1.25 8.77 11.50
C VAL A 76 -1.55 10.21 11.89
N GLN A 77 -0.84 10.70 12.91
CA GLN A 77 -0.91 12.06 13.39
C GLN A 77 0.34 12.84 12.94
N ASN A 78 0.27 14.17 12.99
CA ASN A 78 1.39 15.04 12.67
C ASN A 78 1.55 16.11 13.75
N ASP A 79 2.77 16.36 14.19
CA ASP A 79 3.13 17.47 15.07
C ASP A 79 4.30 18.28 14.50
N THR A 80 4.89 19.15 15.31
CA THR A 80 6.04 19.99 14.90
C THR A 80 7.32 19.20 14.66
N LYS A 81 7.43 17.96 15.16
CA LYS A 81 8.58 17.06 14.98
C LYS A 81 8.40 16.12 13.79
N GLY A 82 7.16 15.92 13.33
CA GLY A 82 6.82 15.17 12.12
C GLY A 82 5.66 14.22 12.34
N LYS A 83 5.64 13.15 11.53
CA LYS A 83 4.58 12.13 11.56
C LYS A 83 4.82 11.14 12.69
N TYR A 84 3.75 10.82 13.42
CA TYR A 84 3.79 9.87 14.52
C TYR A 84 2.48 9.08 14.60
N VAL A 85 2.51 8.00 15.37
CA VAL A 85 1.34 7.20 15.75
C VAL A 85 1.32 7.01 17.25
N LEU A 86 0.17 6.63 17.80
CA LEU A 86 0.04 6.24 19.20
C LEU A 86 -0.02 4.72 19.31
N VAL A 87 0.82 4.18 20.18
CA VAL A 87 0.82 2.76 20.54
C VAL A 87 0.45 2.59 22.01
N ALA A 88 -0.28 1.54 22.34
CA ALA A 88 -0.55 1.16 23.72
C ALA A 88 0.65 0.35 24.25
N SER A 89 1.36 0.94 25.21
CA SER A 89 2.45 0.27 25.94
C SER A 89 1.97 -0.17 27.31
N LYS A 90 2.33 -1.39 27.73
CA LYS A 90 2.05 -1.86 29.08
C LYS A 90 3.11 -1.30 30.03
N GLU A 91 2.70 -0.41 30.92
CA GLU A 91 3.53 0.16 31.97
C GLU A 91 2.95 -0.20 33.33
N LYS A 92 3.67 -1.05 34.08
CA LYS A 92 3.18 -1.67 35.32
C LYS A 92 1.88 -2.43 35.04
N ASP A 93 0.78 -2.07 35.72
CA ASP A 93 -0.53 -2.69 35.59
C ASP A 93 -1.51 -1.89 34.70
N GLN A 94 -1.02 -0.91 33.93
CA GLN A 94 -1.88 -0.07 33.08
C GLN A 94 -1.35 -0.01 31.64
N LEU A 95 -2.27 0.15 30.70
CA LEU A 95 -1.92 0.50 29.32
C LEU A 95 -1.80 2.03 29.22
N VAL A 96 -0.74 2.48 28.57
CA VAL A 96 -0.42 3.90 28.41
C VAL A 96 -0.20 4.18 26.94
N ALA A 97 -0.83 5.24 26.42
CA ALA A 97 -0.62 5.71 25.06
C ALA A 97 0.78 6.33 24.95
N ARG A 98 1.58 5.84 24.01
CA ARG A 98 2.92 6.35 23.73
C ARG A 98 3.06 6.82 22.30
N LYS A 99 3.62 8.01 22.13
CA LYS A 99 3.95 8.54 20.80
C LYS A 99 5.14 7.81 20.23
N LYS A 100 4.98 7.30 19.01
CA LYS A 100 6.05 6.68 18.23
C LYS A 100 6.21 7.44 16.92
N ALA A 101 7.35 8.09 16.75
CA ALA A 101 7.68 8.74 15.49
C ALA A 101 7.80 7.67 14.39
N VAL A 102 7.21 7.93 13.23
CA VAL A 102 7.20 6.97 12.12
C VAL A 102 7.62 7.61 10.82
N GLN A 103 8.29 6.82 9.99
CA GLN A 103 8.53 7.18 8.59
C GLN A 103 7.52 6.45 7.72
N ILE A 104 6.67 7.21 7.05
CA ILE A 104 5.68 6.65 6.13
C ILE A 104 6.29 6.29 4.76
N GLY A 105 5.70 5.30 4.13
CA GLY A 105 5.98 4.85 2.76
C GLY A 105 4.84 5.19 1.82
N GLN A 106 4.52 4.24 0.94
CA GLN A 106 3.43 4.39 -0.01
C GLN A 106 2.07 4.18 0.67
N SER A 107 1.05 4.90 0.20
CA SER A 107 -0.35 4.62 0.56
C SER A 107 -0.98 3.69 -0.49
N TYR A 108 -1.84 2.78 -0.02
CA TYR A 108 -2.61 1.88 -0.86
C TYR A 108 -4.02 1.73 -0.29
N GLY A 109 -5.03 2.23 -1.02
CA GLY A 109 -6.39 2.32 -0.51
C GLY A 109 -6.43 3.16 0.78
N ASP A 110 -7.02 2.61 1.83
CA ASP A 110 -7.17 3.26 3.14
C ASP A 110 -5.99 2.97 4.11
N SER A 111 -4.95 2.30 3.62
CA SER A 111 -3.76 1.94 4.40
C SER A 111 -2.53 2.70 3.94
N ILE A 112 -1.61 2.92 4.87
CA ILE A 112 -0.31 3.52 4.63
C ILE A 112 0.80 2.61 5.13
N GLU A 113 1.82 2.42 4.31
CA GLU A 113 3.03 1.70 4.67
C GLU A 113 3.84 2.50 5.70
N ILE A 114 4.41 1.80 6.68
CA ILE A 114 5.36 2.34 7.64
C ILE A 114 6.73 1.72 7.35
N LYS A 115 7.67 2.58 6.90
CA LYS A 115 9.05 2.21 6.59
C LYS A 115 9.91 2.04 7.83
N SER A 116 9.67 2.82 8.86
CA SER A 116 10.40 2.74 10.13
C SER A 116 9.59 3.35 11.27
N GLY A 117 9.96 2.99 12.50
CA GLY A 117 9.34 3.50 13.72
C GLY A 117 8.28 2.60 14.34
N LEU A 118 7.81 1.56 13.65
CA LEU A 118 6.98 0.50 14.23
C LEU A 118 7.67 -0.86 14.14
N GLN A 119 7.29 -1.76 15.05
CA GLN A 119 7.79 -3.12 15.15
C GLN A 119 6.60 -4.09 15.26
N ALA A 120 6.83 -5.33 14.81
CA ALA A 120 5.85 -6.39 15.02
C ALA A 120 5.60 -6.59 16.52
N GLY A 121 4.33 -6.64 16.92
CA GLY A 121 3.91 -6.73 18.32
C GLY A 121 3.55 -5.40 18.98
N ASP A 122 3.82 -4.26 18.33
CA ASP A 122 3.26 -2.97 18.78
C ASP A 122 1.73 -2.99 18.70
N VAL A 123 1.06 -2.54 19.75
CA VAL A 123 -0.40 -2.40 19.77
C VAL A 123 -0.76 -0.99 19.32
N LEU A 124 -1.21 -0.83 18.07
CA LEU A 124 -1.63 0.45 17.52
C LEU A 124 -2.97 0.88 18.10
N ILE A 125 -3.10 2.16 18.48
CA ILE A 125 -4.38 2.75 18.86
C ILE A 125 -5.05 3.27 17.58
N THR A 126 -6.22 2.72 17.23
CA THR A 126 -6.94 3.06 15.99
C THR A 126 -8.03 4.10 16.18
N ASP A 127 -8.63 4.15 17.38
CA ASP A 127 -9.79 4.98 17.69
C ASP A 127 -9.49 5.99 18.80
N GLY A 128 -10.14 7.14 18.74
CA GLY A 128 -9.97 8.20 19.75
C GLY A 128 -8.61 8.91 19.73
N VAL A 129 -7.73 8.62 18.76
CA VAL A 129 -6.35 9.15 18.68
C VAL A 129 -6.26 10.68 18.69
N GLN A 130 -7.29 11.39 18.21
CA GLN A 130 -7.32 12.86 18.17
C GLN A 130 -7.38 13.50 19.56
N GLY A 131 -7.94 12.80 20.54
CA GLY A 131 -8.07 13.29 21.93
C GLY A 131 -6.97 12.78 22.86
N LEU A 132 -6.05 11.95 22.35
CA LEU A 132 -5.03 11.30 23.16
C LEU A 132 -3.69 12.07 23.12
N TYR A 133 -3.03 12.15 24.27
CA TYR A 133 -1.68 12.68 24.39
C TYR A 133 -0.69 11.62 24.90
N ASP A 134 0.60 11.91 24.74
CA ASP A 134 1.67 11.00 25.18
C ASP A 134 1.64 10.81 26.70
N GLY A 135 1.70 9.57 27.16
CA GLY A 135 1.63 9.22 28.57
C GLY A 135 0.22 9.12 29.15
N GLN A 136 -0.83 9.28 28.34
CA GLN A 136 -2.20 9.15 28.81
C GLN A 136 -2.55 7.67 29.07
N PRO A 137 -3.09 7.33 30.26
CA PRO A 137 -3.63 5.99 30.51
C PRO A 137 -4.79 5.69 29.56
N VAL A 138 -4.79 4.48 29.00
CA VAL A 138 -5.83 4.01 28.09
C VAL A 138 -6.37 2.66 28.54
N ILE A 139 -7.58 2.35 28.12
CA ILE A 139 -8.19 1.03 28.27
C ILE A 139 -8.49 0.50 26.88
N THR A 140 -8.24 -0.79 26.66
CA THR A 140 -8.70 -1.46 25.45
C THR A 140 -10.20 -1.65 25.55
N ALA A 141 -10.95 -1.04 24.64
CA ALA A 141 -12.27 -1.56 24.33
C ALA A 141 -12.05 -2.91 23.63
N ALA A 142 -12.33 -4.02 24.32
CA ALA A 142 -12.33 -5.32 23.67
C ALA A 142 -13.38 -5.28 22.56
N GLN A 143 -12.96 -5.54 21.33
CA GLN A 143 -13.83 -5.66 20.16
C GLN A 143 -14.18 -7.13 19.96
#